data_AF-A0A7G5GTM2-F1
#
_entry.id   AF-A0A7G5GTM2-F1
#
_cell.length_a   1.000
_cell.length_b   1.000
_cell.length_c   1.000
_cell.angle_alpha   90.00
_cell.angle_beta   90.00
_cell.angle_gamma   90.00
#
_symmetry.space_group_name_H-M   'P 1'
#
loop_
_entity.id
_entity.type
_entity.pdbx_description
1 polymer ?
#
loop_
_entity_poly.entity_id
_entity_poly.type
_entity_poly.pdbx_seq_one_letter_code
_entity_poly.pdbx_strand_id
1 'polypeptide(L)' 'MQKTETKLYTPDSVPVVSQAKIYYSADVQAAGGVDAFLKSIGSDKAKQLPKIDFSEAEWEQMLKTDL' A
#
# COMPACT_ATOMS: atom_id res chain seq x y z
N MET A 1 16.84 12.42 19.45
CA MET A 1 15.82 13.11 18.62
C MET A 1 16.01 12.65 17.18
N GLN A 2 15.18 11.74 16.68
CA GLN A 2 15.25 11.29 15.28
C GLN A 2 14.48 12.28 14.40
N LYS A 3 15.15 12.80 13.37
CA LYS A 3 14.56 13.71 12.38
C LYS A 3 13.67 12.89 11.44
N THR A 4 12.40 13.25 11.34
CA THR A 4 11.48 12.69 10.35
C THR A 4 11.87 13.25 8.99
N GLU A 5 12.45 12.42 8.12
CA GLU A 5 12.76 12.79 6.74
C GLU A 5 11.46 12.80 5.92
N THR A 6 10.97 14.00 5.62
CA THR A 6 9.87 14.20 4.66
C THR A 6 10.40 13.84 3.27
N LYS A 7 10.03 12.67 2.74
CA LYS A 7 10.37 12.27 1.39
C LYS A 7 9.68 13.22 0.40
N LEU A 8 10.47 14.13 -0.18
CA LEU A 8 10.05 15.02 -1.27
C LEU A 8 9.72 14.19 -2.51
N TYR A 9 8.50 14.35 -3.01
CA TYR A 9 8.08 13.82 -4.32
C TYR A 9 8.74 14.68 -5.41
N THR A 10 9.51 14.08 -6.32
CA THR A 10 10.04 14.76 -7.50
C THR A 10 9.24 14.35 -8.74
N PRO A 11 8.94 15.26 -9.69
CA PRO A 11 8.07 14.98 -10.83
C PRO A 11 8.49 13.79 -11.69
N ASP A 12 9.79 13.46 -11.73
CA ASP A 12 10.35 12.32 -12.47
C ASP A 12 10.63 11.09 -11.59
N SER A 13 10.27 11.13 -10.30
CA SER A 13 10.39 9.96 -9.44
C SER A 13 9.22 9.02 -9.69
N VAL A 14 9.49 7.88 -10.33
CA VAL A 14 8.55 6.77 -10.35
C VAL A 14 8.27 6.41 -8.89
N PRO A 15 7.00 6.43 -8.42
CA PRO A 15 6.71 5.97 -7.08
C PRO A 15 7.27 4.57 -6.98
N VAL A 16 8.16 4.34 -6.01
CA VAL A 16 8.64 2.99 -5.70
C VAL A 16 7.42 2.25 -5.18
N VAL A 17 6.63 1.69 -6.10
CA VAL A 17 5.51 0.81 -5.78
C VAL A 17 6.16 -0.33 -5.04
N SER A 18 5.92 -0.39 -3.73
CA SER A 18 6.29 -1.53 -2.92
C SER A 18 5.75 -2.76 -3.62
N GLN A 19 6.64 -3.58 -4.19
CA GLN A 19 6.26 -4.79 -4.90
C GLN A 19 5.28 -5.59 -4.04
N ALA A 20 4.16 -5.99 -4.63
CA ALA A 20 3.19 -6.81 -3.93
C ALA A 20 3.89 -8.08 -3.45
N LYS A 21 3.88 -8.33 -2.13
CA LYS A 21 4.42 -9.56 -1.57
C LYS A 21 3.45 -10.68 -1.88
N ILE A 22 3.92 -11.63 -2.70
CA ILE A 22 3.19 -12.86 -3.02
C ILE A 22 3.59 -13.90 -1.98
N TYR A 23 2.61 -14.58 -1.41
CA TYR A 23 2.82 -15.65 -0.44
C TYR A 23 2.17 -16.93 -0.94
N TYR A 24 2.86 -18.05 -0.74
CA TYR A 24 2.43 -19.38 -1.19
C TYR A 24 1.89 -20.19 -0.01
N SER A 25 1.17 -21.27 -0.31
CA SER A 25 0.62 -22.17 0.69
C SER A 25 1.69 -22.77 1.61
N ALA A 26 2.91 -22.99 1.10
CA ALA A 26 4.04 -23.46 1.87
C ALA A 26 4.44 -22.50 3.01
N ASP A 27 4.32 -21.19 2.80
CA ASP A 27 4.65 -20.17 3.80
C ASP A 27 3.66 -20.22 4.98
N VAL A 28 2.38 -20.46 4.67
CA VAL A 28 1.31 -20.62 5.66
C VAL A 28 1.52 -21.89 6.49
N GLN A 29 1.91 -22.98 5.84
CA GLN A 29 2.19 -24.26 6.51
C GLN A 29 3.44 -24.15 7.39
N ALA A 30 4.51 -23.53 6.90
CA ALA A 30 5.74 -23.30 7.66
C ALA A 30 5.51 -22.41 8.89
N ALA A 31 4.58 -21.46 8.81
CA ALA A 31 4.17 -20.63 9.93
C ALA A 31 3.30 -21.36 10.96
N GLY A 32 2.84 -22.59 10.68
CA GLY A 32 1.97 -23.36 11.57
C GLY A 32 0.49 -23.00 11.47
N GLY A 33 0.06 -22.39 10.36
CA GLY A 33 -1.34 -22.04 10.07
C GLY A 33 -1.55 -20.57 9.70
N VAL A 34 -2.77 -20.25 9.29
CA VAL A 34 -3.15 -18.91 8.78
C VAL A 34 -2.99 -17.83 9.84
N ASP A 35 -3.44 -18.06 11.08
CA ASP A 35 -3.37 -17.06 12.14
C ASP A 35 -1.92 -16.69 12.51
N ALA A 36 -1.05 -17.69 12.59
CA ALA A 36 0.38 -17.50 12.87
C ALA A 36 1.08 -16.79 11.70
N PHE A 37 0.70 -17.12 10.46
CA PHE A 37 1.16 -16.43 9.26
C PHE A 37 0.72 -14.95 9.23
N LEU A 38 -0.56 -14.66 9.48
CA LEU A 38 -1.08 -13.29 9.50
C LEU A 38 -0.39 -12.42 10.57
N LYS A 39 -0.07 -13.01 11.73
CA LYS A 39 0.75 -12.37 12.77
C LYS A 39 2.18 -12.11 12.30
N SER A 40 2.81 -13.08 11.63
CA SER A 40 4.21 -12.94 11.16
C SER A 40 4.38 -11.87 10.08
N ILE A 41 3.38 -11.69 9.21
CA ILE A 41 3.39 -10.63 8.18
C ILE A 41 2.85 -9.28 8.68
N GLY A 42 2.50 -9.18 9.97
CA GLY A 42 1.98 -7.95 10.57
C GLY A 42 0.61 -7.53 10.03
N SER A 43 -0.18 -8.49 9.52
CA SER A 43 -1.53 -8.27 9.00
C SER A 43 -2.61 -8.31 10.10
N ASP A 44 -2.22 -8.52 11.37
CA ASP A 44 -3.09 -8.53 12.56
C ASP A 44 -3.64 -7.12 12.92
N LYS A 45 -3.24 -6.08 12.18
CA LYS A 45 -3.78 -4.73 12.33
C LYS A 45 -4.45 -4.31 11.05
N ALA A 46 -5.76 -4.04 11.12
CA ALA A 46 -6.48 -3.37 10.05
C ALA A 46 -5.76 -2.06 9.72
N LYS A 47 -5.13 -1.99 8.55
CA LYS A 47 -4.58 -0.74 8.05
C LYS A 47 -5.76 0.10 7.61
N GLN A 48 -5.92 1.28 8.21
CA GLN A 48 -6.84 2.26 7.68
C GLN A 48 -6.31 2.68 6.32
N LEU A 49 -7.05 2.32 5.26
CA LEU A 49 -6.79 2.86 3.94
C LEU A 49 -7.08 4.38 4.01
N PRO A 50 -6.28 5.21 3.32
CA PRO A 50 -6.63 6.61 3.18
C PRO A 50 -8.04 6.69 2.57
N LYS A 51 -8.90 7.52 3.14
CA LYS A 51 -10.18 7.83 2.49
C LYS A 51 -9.86 8.57 1.21
N ILE A 52 -10.25 7.99 0.09
CA ILE A 52 -10.16 8.60 -1.22
C ILE A 52 -11.56 9.12 -1.53
N ASP A 53 -11.77 10.41 -1.28
CA ASP A 53 -12.96 11.15 -1.68
C ASP A 53 -12.50 12.19 -2.70
N PHE A 54 -13.00 12.08 -3.93
CA PHE A 54 -12.76 13.07 -4.98
C PHE A 54 -14.02 13.89 -5.17
N SER A 55 -13.86 15.19 -5.39
CA SER A 55 -14.93 16.04 -5.90
C SER A 55 -15.27 15.67 -7.36
N GLU A 56 -16.48 16.04 -7.79
CA GLU A 56 -16.93 15.82 -9.18
C GLU A 56 -15.99 16.49 -10.20
N ALA A 57 -15.46 17.67 -9.87
CA ALA A 57 -14.49 18.37 -10.71
C ALA A 57 -13.15 17.62 -10.85
N GLU A 58 -12.66 17.02 -9.76
CA GLU A 58 -11.43 16.20 -9.78
C GLU A 58 -11.64 14.93 -10.61
N TRP A 59 -12.82 14.30 -10.51
CA TRP A 59 -13.19 13.15 -11.34
C TRP A 59 -13.21 13.49 -12.84
N GLU A 60 -13.84 14.60 -13.21
CA GLU A 60 -13.89 15.03 -14.60
C GLU A 60 -12.48 15.31 -15.16
N GLN A 61 -11.60 15.89 -14.36
CA GLN A 61 -10.24 16.21 -14.78
C GLN A 61 -9.42 14.94 -15.02
N MET A 62 -9.57 13.92 -14.16
CA MET A 62 -8.90 12.63 -14.35
C MET A 62 -9.38 11.93 -15.63
N LEU A 63 -10.68 11.95 -15.92
CA LEU A 63 -11.27 11.34 -17.12
C LEU A 63 -10.90 12.07 -18.42
N LYS A 64 -10.67 13.39 -18.35
CA LYS A 64 -10.30 14.22 -19.51
C LYS A 64 -8.82 14.13 -19.87
N THR A 65 -7.97 13.64 -18.96
CA THR A 65 -6.52 13.59 -19.17
C THR A 65 -6.08 12.30 -19.90
N ASP A 66 -6.94 11.27 -19.96
CA ASP A 66 -6.66 9.97 -20.59
C ASP A 66 -7.30 9.79 -22.00
N LEU A 67 -7.68 10.89 -22.69
CA LEU A 67 -8.20 10.88 -24.07
C LEU A 67 -7.28 11.61 -25.05
#